data_AF-A0A847X056-F1
#
_entry.id   AF-A0A847X056-F1
#
_cell.length_a   1.000
_cell.length_b   1.000
_cell.length_c   1.000
_cell.angle_alpha   90.00
_cell.angle_beta   90.00
_cell.angle_gamma   90.00
#
_symmetry.space_group_name_H-M   'P 1'
#
loop_
_entity.id
_entity.type
_entity.pdbx_description
1 polymer ?
#
loop_
_entity_poly.entity_id
_entity_poly.type
_entity_poly.pdbx_seq_one_letter_code
_entity_poly.pdbx_strand_id
1 'polypeptide(L)' 'KTPCIGDMNVLIKLALPVMRAIGKAPYVGVFRETELKQRISTAGFEILAMENHATKGSGFRPYIVARKR' A
#
# COMPACT_ATOMS: atom_id res chain seq x y z
N LYS A 1 5.48 -2.62 -7.65
CA LYS A 1 4.08 -2.12 -7.54
C LYS A 1 3.71 -2.14 -6.05
N THR A 2 3.14 -1.07 -5.49
CA THR A 2 2.86 -0.96 -4.04
C THR A 2 1.48 -1.54 -3.68
N PRO A 3 1.32 -2.17 -2.52
CA PRO A 3 0.00 -2.56 -2.01
C PRO A 3 -0.79 -1.39 -1.40
N CYS A 4 -0.18 -0.20 -1.29
CA CYS A 4 -0.81 0.98 -0.70
C CYS A 4 -1.74 1.74 -1.66
N ILE A 5 -2.67 1.02 -2.28
CA ILE A 5 -3.70 1.59 -3.16
C ILE A 5 -4.72 2.41 -2.34
N GLY A 6 -4.79 2.17 -1.03
CA GLY A 6 -5.67 2.88 -0.09
C GLY A 6 -5.29 4.35 0.13
N ASP A 7 -4.12 4.80 -0.30
CA ASP A 7 -3.70 6.21 -0.23
C ASP A 7 -3.77 6.91 -1.59
N MET A 8 -4.11 6.18 -2.66
CA MET A 8 -4.33 6.75 -3.98
C MET A 8 -5.68 7.50 -4.06
N ASN A 9 -5.85 8.33 -5.11
CA ASN A 9 -7.06 9.11 -5.34
C ASN A 9 -8.34 8.24 -5.24
N VAL A 10 -9.42 8.81 -4.69
CA VAL A 10 -10.74 8.19 -4.50
C VAL A 10 -11.27 7.53 -5.78
N LEU A 11 -11.00 8.13 -6.94
CA LEU A 11 -11.36 7.56 -8.24
C LEU A 11 -10.77 6.15 -8.46
N ILE A 12 -9.52 5.92 -8.06
CA ILE A 12 -8.87 4.60 -8.19
C ILE A 12 -9.51 3.59 -7.25
N LYS A 13 -9.91 4.02 -6.04
CA LYS A 13 -10.60 3.14 -5.07
C LYS A 13 -11.96 2.70 -5.58
N LEU A 14 -12.69 3.59 -6.26
CA LEU A 14 -14.01 3.28 -6.83
C LEU A 14 -13.92 2.49 -8.14
N ALA A 15 -12.87 2.70 -8.93
CA ALA A 15 -12.65 1.95 -10.16
C ALA A 15 -12.17 0.51 -9.90
N LEU A 16 -11.49 0.25 -8.78
CA LEU A 16 -10.91 -1.07 -8.48
C LEU A 16 -11.94 -2.22 -8.43
N PRO A 17 -13.10 -2.09 -7.76
CA PRO A 17 -14.14 -3.11 -7.77
C PRO A 17 -14.66 -3.39 -9.18
N VAL A 18 -14.88 -2.36 -9.98
CA VAL A 18 -15.34 -2.49 -11.37
C VAL A 18 -14.29 -3.21 -12.21
N MET A 19 -13.02 -2.79 -12.13
CA MET A 19 -11.91 -3.43 -12.84
C MET A 19 -11.73 -4.90 -12.44
N ARG A 20 -12.00 -5.27 -11.18
CA ARG A 20 -12.00 -6.68 -10.73
C ARG A 20 -13.15 -7.47 -11.34
N ALA A 21 -14.37 -6.89 -11.36
CA ALA A 21 -15.53 -7.54 -11.95
C ALA A 21 -15.35 -7.85 -13.45
N ILE A 22 -14.64 -6.97 -14.18
CA ILE A 22 -14.33 -7.17 -15.61
C ILE A 22 -12.98 -7.87 -15.87
N GLY A 23 -12.33 -8.43 -14.83
CA GLY A 23 -11.08 -9.21 -14.96
C GLY A 23 -9.82 -8.41 -15.31
N LYS A 24 -9.86 -7.07 -15.22
CA LYS A 24 -8.73 -6.18 -15.53
C LYS A 24 -7.82 -5.93 -14.32
N ALA A 25 -8.29 -6.15 -13.10
CA ALA A 25 -7.50 -6.01 -11.88
C ALA A 25 -7.51 -7.30 -11.06
N PRO A 26 -6.35 -7.78 -10.59
CA PRO A 26 -6.27 -8.94 -9.70
C PRO A 26 -6.78 -8.60 -8.29
N TYR A 27 -7.16 -9.63 -7.54
CA TYR A 27 -7.36 -9.51 -6.09
C TYR A 27 -6.01 -9.35 -5.42
N VAL A 28 -5.79 -8.16 -4.85
CA VAL A 28 -4.58 -7.80 -4.11
C VAL A 28 -4.98 -7.07 -2.84
N GLY A 29 -4.12 -7.15 -1.82
CA GLY A 29 -4.26 -6.36 -0.61
C GLY A 29 -4.27 -4.86 -0.96
N VAL A 30 -5.28 -4.16 -0.48
CA VAL A 30 -5.41 -2.70 -0.61
C VAL A 30 -5.29 -2.15 0.79
N PHE A 31 -4.16 -1.51 1.08
CA PHE A 31 -3.90 -0.94 2.40
C PHE A 31 -3.73 0.57 2.30
N ARG A 32 -4.01 1.26 3.40
CA ARG A 32 -3.35 2.54 3.67
C ARG A 32 -1.96 2.28 4.24
N GLU A 33 -1.02 3.20 4.10
CA GLU A 33 0.31 3.10 4.70
C GLU A 33 0.23 2.91 6.21
N THR A 34 -0.67 3.62 6.89
CA THR A 34 -0.89 3.48 8.33
C THR A 34 -1.36 2.08 8.71
N GLU A 35 -2.26 1.50 7.91
CA GLU A 35 -2.76 0.14 8.11
C GLU A 35 -1.67 -0.89 7.85
N LEU A 36 -0.89 -0.72 6.78
CA LEU A 36 0.24 -1.59 6.46
C LEU A 36 1.28 -1.55 7.58
N LYS A 37 1.61 -0.35 8.08
CA LYS A 37 2.51 -0.14 9.21
C LYS A 37 2.05 -0.90 10.45
N GLN A 38 0.77 -0.72 10.81
CA GLN A 38 0.20 -1.39 11.97
C GLN A 38 0.24 -2.91 11.82
N ARG A 39 -0.14 -3.45 10.66
CA ARG A 39 -0.09 -4.89 10.39
C ARG A 39 1.33 -5.46 10.52
N ILE A 40 2.33 -4.78 9.96
CA ILE A 40 3.74 -5.17 10.09
C ILE A 40 4.17 -5.19 11.56
N SER A 41 3.82 -4.15 12.33
CA SER A 41 4.13 -4.10 13.76
C SER A 41 3.43 -5.18 14.57
N THR A 42 2.14 -5.43 14.32
CA THR A 42 1.40 -6.51 14.98
C THR A 42 1.92 -7.90 14.63
N ALA A 43 2.55 -8.06 13.46
CA ALA A 43 3.20 -9.30 13.06
C ALA A 43 4.56 -9.52 13.78
N GLY A 44 4.95 -8.66 14.73
CA GLY A 44 6.16 -8.81 15.53
C GLY A 44 7.41 -8.16 14.92
N PHE A 45 7.25 -7.30 13.92
CA PHE A 45 8.36 -6.57 13.31
C PHE A 45 8.48 -5.16 13.89
N GLU A 46 9.71 -4.74 14.17
CA GLU A 46 10.05 -3.36 14.46
C GLU A 46 10.33 -2.62 13.14
N ILE A 47 9.70 -1.46 12.94
CA ILE A 47 9.90 -0.66 11.73
C ILE A 47 11.07 0.29 11.96
N LEU A 48 12.12 0.12 11.18
CA LEU A 48 13.38 0.87 11.31
C LEU A 48 13.41 2.12 10.42
N ALA A 49 12.81 2.05 9.23
CA ALA A 49 12.73 3.17 8.32
C ALA A 49 11.48 3.08 7.45
N MET A 50 10.98 4.25 7.04
CA MET A 50 9.86 4.41 6.14
C MET A 50 10.14 5.61 5.23
N GLU A 51 10.22 5.35 3.93
CA GLU A 51 10.55 6.36 2.93
C GLU A 51 9.54 6.28 1.78
N ASN A 52 9.25 7.38 1.11
CA ASN A 52 8.44 7.36 -0.10
C ASN A 52 9.32 7.57 -1.33
N HIS A 53 9.53 6.51 -2.12
CA HIS A 53 10.42 6.53 -3.29
C HIS A 53 9.69 6.94 -4.58
N ALA A 54 8.87 8.00 -4.50
CA ALA A 54 8.18 8.54 -5.66
C ALA A 54 9.10 9.50 -6.44
N THR A 55 9.52 9.10 -7.64
CA THR A 55 10.47 9.85 -8.49
C THR A 55 9.94 11.21 -8.98
N LYS A 56 8.61 11.41 -9.02
CA LYS A 56 7.91 12.68 -9.30
C LYS A 56 6.62 12.70 -8.48
N GLY A 57 6.22 13.90 -8.02
CA GLY A 57 5.16 14.13 -7.02
C GLY A 57 3.85 13.35 -7.19
N SER A 58 3.18 13.13 -6.06
CA SER A 58 1.91 12.38 -5.83
C SER A 58 1.96 10.86 -5.97
N GLY A 59 3.09 10.27 -6.36
CA GLY A 59 3.26 8.81 -6.30
C GLY A 59 3.24 8.33 -4.85
N PHE A 60 2.39 7.34 -4.55
CA PHE A 60 2.39 6.69 -3.24
C PHE A 60 3.15 5.37 -3.32
N ARG A 61 4.44 5.38 -3.00
CA ARG A 61 5.32 4.21 -3.06
C ARG A 61 6.13 4.10 -1.76
N PRO A 62 5.48 3.70 -0.65
CA PRO A 62 6.18 3.49 0.60
C PRO A 62 7.18 2.34 0.48
N TYR A 63 8.39 2.61 0.94
CA TYR A 63 9.50 1.70 1.14
C TYR A 63 9.70 1.56 2.64
N ILE A 64 9.50 0.35 3.17
CA ILE A 64 9.51 0.08 4.60
C ILE A 64 10.64 -0.91 4.90
N VAL A 65 11.54 -0.53 5.80
CA VAL A 65 12.57 -1.42 6.36
C VAL A 65 12.09 -1.85 7.74
N ALA A 66 11.99 -3.16 7.96
CA ALA A 66 11.57 -3.72 9.23
C ALA A 66 12.45 -4.90 9.65
N ARG A 67 12.65 -5.05 10.96
CA ARG A 67 13.42 -6.13 11.58
C ARG A 67 12.50 -6.98 12.44
N LYS A 68 12.60 -8.31 12.31
CA LYS A 68 11.89 -9.22 13.21
C LYS A 68 12.50 -9.10 14.61
N ARG A 69 11.64 -8.95 15.63
CA ARG A 69 12.08 -9.04 17.03
C ARG A 69 12.61 -10.42 17.36
#